data_AF-A0A7X7LMG4-F1
#
_entry.id   AF-A0A7X7LMG4-F1
#
_cell.length_a   1.000
_cell.length_b   1.000
_cell.length_c   1.000
_cell.angle_alpha   90.00
_cell.angle_beta   90.00
_cell.angle_gamma   90.00
#
_symmetry.space_group_name_H-M   'P 1'
#
loop_
_entity.id
_entity.type
_entity.pdbx_description
1 polymer ?
#
loop_
_entity_poly.entity_id
_entity_poly.type
_entity_poly.pdbx_seq_one_letter_code
_entity_poly.pdbx_strand_id
1 'polypeptide(L)'
;MVKTEIDIYYLDRTIYNYDSLSDKWLVIESSTSGPEELLISELNPLSNFIFKQIDTVEKVGFEEVDGVDCLVIEHQSEIESKLLETLWKSFEYKMWIDYQDRMVRKAVLTAANKQSPSTVLKIEAKFYDFNKEIPIEPPDTTAKKNHK
;
A
#
# COMPACT_ATOMS: atom_id res chain seq x y z
N MET A 1 9.90 -0.10 17.23
CA MET A 1 8.77 -0.80 16.58
C MET A 1 9.28 -1.53 15.34
N VAL A 2 9.92 -2.67 15.50
CA VAL A 2 10.41 -3.51 14.39
C VAL A 2 9.90 -4.93 14.69
N LYS A 3 9.14 -5.53 13.76
CA LYS A 3 8.51 -6.88 13.86
C LYS A 3 7.36 -7.06 14.86
N THR A 4 6.59 -6.01 15.16
CA THR A 4 5.31 -6.20 15.86
C THR A 4 4.25 -6.47 14.81
N GLU A 5 3.59 -7.63 14.88
CA GLU A 5 2.39 -7.89 14.09
C GLU A 5 1.30 -6.90 14.53
N ILE A 6 0.71 -6.22 13.55
CA ILE A 6 -0.32 -5.22 13.75
C ILE A 6 -1.50 -5.63 12.89
N ASP A 7 -2.69 -5.71 13.50
CA ASP A 7 -3.93 -5.89 12.78
C ASP A 7 -4.73 -4.58 12.83
N ILE A 8 -5.12 -4.08 11.66
CA ILE A 8 -5.96 -2.89 11.54
C ILE A 8 -7.14 -3.23 10.63
N TYR A 9 -8.34 -2.92 11.10
CA TYR A 9 -9.57 -3.00 10.33
C TYR A 9 -10.14 -1.58 10.20
N TYR A 10 -10.57 -1.21 9.01
CA TYR A 10 -11.31 0.03 8.75
C TYR A 10 -12.65 -0.31 8.13
N LEU A 11 -13.73 -0.22 8.91
CA LEU A 11 -15.11 -0.50 8.48
C LEU A 11 -16.01 0.63 8.94
N ASP A 12 -16.88 1.13 8.06
CA ASP A 12 -17.86 2.16 8.37
C ASP A 12 -17.28 3.35 9.16
N ARG A 13 -16.08 3.80 8.75
CA ARG A 13 -15.29 4.87 9.40
C ARG A 13 -14.85 4.58 10.83
N THR A 14 -14.86 3.33 11.24
CA THR A 14 -14.32 2.89 12.53
C THR A 14 -13.01 2.17 12.29
N ILE A 15 -11.96 2.63 12.98
CA ILE A 15 -10.66 1.98 13.00
C ILE A 15 -10.64 1.04 14.19
N TYR A 16 -10.37 -0.24 13.94
CA TYR A 16 -10.05 -1.22 14.97
C TYR A 16 -8.57 -1.52 14.85
N ASN A 17 -7.79 -1.20 15.88
CA ASN A 17 -6.36 -1.45 15.92
C ASN A 17 -6.06 -2.41 17.06
N TYR A 18 -5.50 -3.58 16.75
CA TYR A 18 -5.15 -4.58 17.75
C TYR A 18 -3.84 -4.21 18.44
N ASP A 19 -3.92 -3.96 19.74
CA ASP A 19 -2.75 -3.80 20.60
C ASP A 19 -2.31 -5.18 21.13
N SER A 20 -1.26 -5.72 20.53
CA SER A 20 -0.66 -7.00 20.93
C SER A 20 -0.03 -6.98 22.33
N LEU A 21 0.27 -5.80 22.90
CA LEU A 21 0.81 -5.71 24.27
C LEU A 21 -0.28 -5.89 25.33
N SER A 22 -1.48 -5.37 25.07
CA SER A 22 -2.60 -5.46 26.01
C SER A 22 -3.65 -6.51 25.65
N ASP A 23 -3.51 -7.19 24.50
CA ASP A 23 -4.46 -8.19 23.95
C ASP A 23 -5.87 -7.58 23.85
N LYS A 24 -5.95 -6.38 23.27
CA LYS A 24 -7.19 -5.59 23.16
C LYS A 24 -7.30 -4.88 21.83
N TRP A 25 -8.54 -4.76 21.38
CA TRP A 25 -8.91 -3.88 20.27
C TRP A 25 -9.11 -2.46 20.77
N LEU A 26 -8.34 -1.54 20.20
CA LEU A 26 -8.61 -0.11 20.29
C LEU A 26 -9.60 0.26 19.19
N VAL A 27 -10.76 0.77 19.59
CA VAL A 27 -11.83 1.20 18.68
C VAL A 27 -11.82 2.71 18.61
N ILE A 28 -11.63 3.25 17.41
CA ILE A 28 -11.56 4.69 17.15
C ILE A 28 -12.59 5.03 16.09
N GLU A 29 -13.64 5.74 16.49
CA GLU A 29 -14.64 6.28 15.56
C GLU A 29 -14.05 7.51 14.87
N SER A 30 -13.88 7.44 13.54
CA SER A 30 -13.34 8.54 12.74
C SER A 30 -14.45 9.53 12.38
N SER A 31 -14.20 10.82 12.63
CA SER A 31 -15.03 11.90 12.10
C SER A 31 -14.56 12.30 10.69
N THR A 32 -15.45 12.87 9.87
CA THR A 32 -15.22 13.18 8.44
C THR A 32 -14.03 14.10 8.10
N SER A 33 -13.35 14.67 9.10
CA SER A 33 -12.29 15.65 8.91
C SER A 33 -11.19 15.58 9.96
N GLY A 34 -11.07 14.45 10.66
CA GLY A 34 -10.11 14.25 11.74
C GLY A 34 -8.73 13.74 11.27
N PRO A 35 -7.71 13.79 12.15
CA PRO A 35 -6.40 13.18 11.92
C PRO A 35 -6.45 11.67 11.59
N GLU A 36 -7.51 10.98 12.01
CA GLU A 36 -7.74 9.55 11.78
C GLU A 36 -7.97 9.23 10.30
N GLU A 37 -8.72 10.09 9.60
CA GLU A 37 -8.98 9.91 8.16
C GLU A 37 -7.70 10.14 7.34
N LEU A 38 -6.87 11.10 7.77
CA LEU A 38 -5.53 11.29 7.19
C LEU A 38 -4.68 10.05 7.37
N LEU A 39 -4.64 9.47 8.58
CA LEU A 39 -3.90 8.24 8.86
C LEU A 39 -4.34 7.08 7.95
N ILE A 40 -5.65 6.88 7.75
CA ILE A 40 -6.15 5.82 6.85
C ILE A 40 -5.73 6.08 5.40
N SER A 41 -5.79 7.34 4.93
CA SER A 41 -5.32 7.67 3.59
C SER A 41 -3.82 7.42 3.40
N GLU A 42 -3.02 7.58 4.46
CA GLU A 42 -1.57 7.29 4.47
C GLU A 42 -1.28 5.79 4.53
N LEU A 43 -2.12 5.00 5.22
CA LEU A 43 -2.00 3.55 5.30
C LEU A 43 -2.46 2.83 4.03
N ASN A 44 -3.29 3.47 3.20
CA ASN A 44 -3.74 2.89 1.95
C ASN A 44 -2.53 2.62 1.02
N PRO A 45 -2.19 1.35 0.74
CA PRO A 45 -1.00 1.02 -0.03
C PRO A 45 -1.10 1.50 -1.48
N LEU A 46 -2.31 1.67 -2.00
CA LEU A 46 -2.57 2.18 -3.36
C LEU A 46 -2.25 3.66 -3.49
N SER A 47 -2.29 4.43 -2.40
CA SER A 47 -1.93 5.85 -2.41
C SER A 47 -0.49 6.08 -2.90
N ASN A 48 0.37 5.06 -2.81
CA ASN A 48 1.75 5.12 -3.29
C ASN A 48 1.87 5.08 -4.82
N PHE A 49 0.79 4.78 -5.53
CA PHE A 49 0.73 4.64 -6.99
C PHE A 49 -0.23 5.66 -7.63
N ILE A 50 -0.54 6.74 -6.91
CA ILE A 50 -1.25 7.90 -7.45
C ILE A 50 -0.21 8.94 -7.89
N PHE A 51 -0.20 9.24 -9.18
CA PHE A 51 0.82 10.08 -9.82
C PHE A 51 0.27 11.48 -10.09
N LYS A 52 1.01 12.51 -9.68
CA LYS A 52 0.75 13.90 -10.11
C LYS A 52 1.05 14.06 -11.59
N GLN A 53 2.17 13.49 -12.00
CA GLN A 53 2.69 13.55 -13.35
C GLN A 53 3.49 12.27 -13.63
N ILE A 54 3.27 11.72 -14.82
CA ILE A 54 4.07 10.62 -15.36
C ILE A 54 4.94 11.23 -16.45
N ASP A 55 6.26 11.02 -16.34
CA ASP A 55 7.23 11.54 -17.31
C ASP A 55 7.41 10.52 -18.44
N THR A 56 8.62 9.99 -18.61
CA THR A 56 8.91 9.00 -19.65
C THR A 56 8.47 7.61 -19.21
N VAL A 57 7.71 6.94 -20.07
CA VAL A 57 7.35 5.52 -19.91
C VAL A 57 8.13 4.70 -20.92
N GLU A 58 8.88 3.72 -20.42
CA GLU A 58 9.69 2.81 -21.22
C GLU A 58 9.13 1.40 -21.13
N LYS A 59 9.01 0.74 -22.28
CA LYS A 59 8.70 -0.69 -22.34
C LYS A 59 9.99 -1.47 -22.09
N VAL A 60 10.01 -2.26 -21.03
CA VAL A 60 11.15 -3.13 -20.68
C VAL A 60 11.05 -4.46 -21.40
N GLY A 61 9.86 -5.07 -21.44
CA GLY A 61 9.67 -6.40 -22.02
C GLY A 61 8.39 -7.07 -21.55
N PHE A 62 8.43 -8.39 -21.46
CA PHE A 62 7.36 -9.20 -20.89
C PHE A 62 7.94 -10.11 -19.80
N GLU A 63 7.23 -10.24 -18.69
CA GLU A 63 7.58 -11.11 -17.58
C GLU A 63 6.30 -11.80 -17.06
N GLU A 64 6.40 -13.07 -16.67
CA GLU A 64 5.28 -13.80 -16.08
C GLU A 64 5.10 -13.43 -14.61
N VAL A 65 3.86 -13.14 -14.21
CA VAL A 65 3.45 -12.93 -12.81
C VAL A 65 2.28 -13.85 -12.52
N ASP A 66 2.47 -14.80 -11.62
CA ASP A 66 1.44 -15.77 -11.19
C ASP A 66 0.77 -16.50 -12.38
N GLY A 67 1.56 -16.90 -13.38
CA GLY A 67 1.09 -17.59 -14.58
C GLY A 67 0.49 -16.69 -15.67
N VAL A 68 0.59 -15.36 -15.50
CA VAL A 68 0.09 -14.37 -16.47
C VAL A 68 1.26 -13.61 -17.11
N ASP A 69 1.35 -13.64 -18.43
CA ASP A 69 2.31 -12.84 -19.20
C ASP A 69 1.97 -11.35 -19.11
N CYS A 70 2.79 -10.60 -18.39
CA CYS A 70 2.60 -9.17 -18.18
C CYS A 70 3.56 -8.34 -19.04
N LEU A 71 3.04 -7.27 -19.64
CA LEU A 71 3.86 -6.19 -20.19
C LEU A 71 4.54 -5.47 -19.04
N VAL A 72 5.85 -5.37 -19.11
CA VAL A 72 6.66 -4.67 -18.12
C VAL A 72 7.00 -3.28 -18.62
N ILE A 73 6.64 -2.29 -17.82
CA ILE A 73 7.01 -0.89 -18.07
C ILE A 73 7.79 -0.33 -16.89
N GLU A 74 8.67 0.61 -17.20
CA GLU A 74 9.37 1.44 -16.23
C GLU A 74 9.07 2.90 -16.51
N HIS A 75 8.93 3.70 -15.46
CA HIS A 75 8.74 5.15 -15.60
C HIS A 75 9.20 5.92 -14.38
N GLN A 76 9.52 7.19 -14.59
CA GLN A 76 9.71 8.18 -13.53
C GLN A 76 8.44 9.00 -13.35
N SER A 77 8.11 9.33 -12.11
CA SER A 77 6.88 10.08 -11.80
C SER A 77 6.98 10.91 -10.53
N GLU A 78 6.21 11.99 -10.51
CA GLU A 78 5.90 12.70 -9.29
C GLU A 78 4.71 12.05 -8.58
N ILE A 79 4.82 11.88 -7.26
CA ILE A 79 3.84 11.18 -6.43
C ILE A 79 2.93 12.15 -5.67
N GLU A 80 1.67 11.80 -5.45
CA GLU A 80 0.76 12.60 -4.62
C GLU A 80 1.04 12.52 -3.12
N SER A 81 1.64 11.42 -2.65
CA SER A 81 1.88 11.16 -1.23
C SER A 81 2.86 12.17 -0.61
N LYS A 82 2.33 13.15 0.13
CA LYS A 82 3.12 14.12 0.92
C LYS A 82 4.06 13.44 1.91
N LEU A 83 3.61 12.33 2.49
CA LEU A 83 4.42 11.53 3.42
C LEU A 83 5.70 11.05 2.72
N LEU A 84 5.57 10.45 1.54
CA LEU A 84 6.73 9.98 0.79
C LEU A 84 7.59 11.13 0.28
N GLU A 85 6.99 12.20 -0.23
CA GLU A 85 7.72 13.39 -0.69
C GLU A 85 8.53 14.05 0.43
N THR A 86 8.19 13.87 1.71
CA THR A 86 8.91 14.51 2.81
C THR A 86 10.36 14.00 2.90
N LEU A 87 10.57 12.68 2.72
CA LEU A 87 11.87 12.04 2.95
C LEU A 87 12.54 11.53 1.68
N TRP A 88 11.77 11.29 0.62
CA TRP A 88 12.21 10.56 -0.57
C TRP A 88 12.16 11.43 -1.83
N LYS A 89 13.00 11.10 -2.80
CA LYS A 89 13.10 11.74 -4.12
C LYS A 89 13.47 10.70 -5.18
N SER A 90 13.42 11.10 -6.44
CA SER A 90 13.78 10.25 -7.58
C SER A 90 12.95 8.96 -7.58
N PHE A 91 11.62 9.13 -7.64
CA PHE A 91 10.70 8.01 -7.63
C PHE A 91 10.70 7.31 -8.98
N GLU A 92 11.08 6.04 -8.97
CA GLU A 92 11.12 5.15 -10.12
C GLU A 92 10.12 4.02 -9.90
N TYR A 93 9.36 3.71 -10.93
CA TYR A 93 8.32 2.70 -10.90
C TYR A 93 8.59 1.64 -11.94
N LYS A 94 8.37 0.39 -11.55
CA LYS A 94 8.28 -0.76 -12.45
C LYS A 94 6.91 -1.40 -12.28
N MET A 95 6.15 -1.53 -13.36
CA MET A 95 4.79 -2.07 -13.34
C MET A 95 4.64 -3.24 -14.31
N TRP A 96 3.92 -4.27 -13.86
CA TRP A 96 3.57 -5.45 -14.62
C TRP A 96 2.08 -5.38 -14.95
N ILE A 97 1.79 -5.16 -16.23
CA ILE A 97 0.44 -4.94 -16.74
C ILE A 97 0.03 -6.18 -17.53
N ASP A 98 -1.03 -6.83 -17.09
CA ASP A 98 -1.75 -7.82 -17.88
C ASP A 98 -2.43 -7.10 -19.06
N TYR A 99 -1.98 -7.37 -20.29
CA TYR A 99 -2.50 -6.70 -21.48
C TYR A 99 -3.87 -7.22 -21.92
N GLN A 100 -4.26 -8.42 -21.48
CA GLN A 100 -5.56 -9.02 -21.79
C GLN A 100 -6.64 -8.38 -20.93
N ASP A 101 -6.41 -8.36 -19.62
CA ASP A 101 -7.38 -7.83 -18.65
C ASP A 101 -7.21 -6.33 -18.36
N ARG A 102 -6.12 -5.71 -18.85
CA ARG A 102 -5.73 -4.31 -18.59
C ARG A 102 -5.58 -4.00 -17.09
N MET A 103 -5.09 -4.98 -16.33
CA MET A 103 -4.91 -4.88 -14.88
C MET A 103 -3.43 -4.83 -14.53
N VAL A 104 -3.08 -4.05 -13.51
CA VAL A 104 -1.74 -4.09 -12.90
C VAL A 104 -1.70 -5.29 -11.96
N ARG A 105 -0.83 -6.26 -12.22
CA ARG A 105 -0.65 -7.46 -11.37
C ARG A 105 0.40 -7.25 -10.28
N LYS A 106 1.40 -6.42 -10.57
CA LYS A 106 2.49 -6.06 -9.67
C LYS A 106 2.97 -4.65 -9.93
N ALA A 107 3.35 -3.94 -8.89
CA ALA A 107 4.05 -2.66 -8.98
C ALA A 107 5.18 -2.58 -7.96
N VAL A 108 6.31 -2.02 -8.36
CA VAL A 108 7.45 -1.75 -7.50
C VAL A 108 7.77 -0.27 -7.61
N LEU A 109 7.90 0.38 -6.45
CA LEU A 109 8.36 1.76 -6.30
C LEU A 109 9.72 1.75 -5.63
N THR A 110 10.69 2.46 -6.20
CA THR A 110 11.98 2.75 -5.59
C THR A 110 12.24 4.24 -5.50
N ALA A 111 12.87 4.68 -4.41
CA ALA A 111 13.22 6.09 -4.22
C ALA A 111 14.48 6.24 -3.36
N ALA A 112 15.21 7.33 -3.55
CA ALA A 112 16.40 7.64 -2.75
C ALA A 112 16.05 8.61 -1.62
N ASN A 113 16.68 8.44 -0.45
CA ASN A 113 16.50 9.38 0.64
C ASN A 113 17.11 10.75 0.28
N LYS A 114 16.42 11.83 0.63
CA LYS A 114 16.85 13.21 0.32
C LYS A 114 18.17 13.59 0.99
N GLN A 115 18.40 13.13 2.22
CA GLN A 115 19.58 13.48 3.04
C GLN A 115 20.71 12.46 2.89
N SER A 116 20.39 11.20 2.60
CA SER A 116 21.37 10.11 2.49
C SER A 116 21.10 9.27 1.23
N PRO A 117 21.61 9.65 0.06
CA PRO A 117 21.29 8.99 -1.22
C PRO A 117 21.65 7.49 -1.29
N SER A 118 22.52 6.99 -0.40
CA SER A 118 22.81 5.57 -0.26
C SER A 118 21.69 4.76 0.39
N THR A 119 20.71 5.42 1.01
CA THR A 119 19.52 4.80 1.60
C THR A 119 18.39 4.81 0.58
N VAL A 120 17.87 3.63 0.27
CA VAL A 120 16.84 3.41 -0.75
C VAL A 120 15.56 2.88 -0.11
N LEU A 121 14.43 3.49 -0.46
CA LEU A 121 13.10 2.95 -0.23
C LEU A 121 12.76 1.99 -1.35
N LYS A 122 12.21 0.83 -0.99
CA LYS A 122 11.57 -0.09 -1.94
C LYS A 122 10.20 -0.50 -1.40
N ILE A 123 9.16 -0.24 -2.17
CA ILE A 123 7.78 -0.68 -1.90
C ILE A 123 7.40 -1.64 -3.03
N GLU A 124 6.91 -2.83 -2.68
CA GLU A 124 6.39 -3.81 -3.64
C GLU A 124 4.93 -4.10 -3.30
N ALA A 125 4.05 -3.92 -4.30
CA ALA A 125 2.64 -4.24 -4.22
C ALA A 125 2.30 -5.35 -5.22
N LYS A 126 1.51 -6.33 -4.77
CA LYS A 126 0.97 -7.41 -5.60
C LYS A 126 -0.54 -7.36 -5.52
N PHE A 127 -1.17 -7.50 -6.67
CA PHE A 127 -2.61 -7.37 -6.82
C PHE A 127 -3.19 -8.70 -7.29
N TYR A 128 -4.18 -9.20 -6.55
CA TYR A 128 -4.82 -10.49 -6.78
C TYR A 128 -6.28 -10.41 -6.35
N ASP A 129 -7.04 -11.47 -6.62
CA ASP A 129 -8.46 -11.56 -6.26
C ASP A 129 -9.33 -10.41 -6.80
N PHE A 130 -8.99 -9.92 -8.00
CA PHE A 130 -9.75 -8.90 -8.70
C PHE A 130 -11.23 -9.26 -8.82
N ASN A 131 -12.10 -8.30 -8.51
CA ASN A 131 -13.55 -8.44 -8.54
C ASN A 131 -14.13 -9.54 -7.63
N LYS A 132 -13.33 -10.12 -6.71
CA LYS A 132 -13.86 -11.02 -5.70
C LYS A 132 -14.44 -10.20 -4.54
N GLU A 133 -15.58 -10.66 -4.04
CA GLU A 133 -16.12 -10.14 -2.80
C GLU A 133 -15.25 -10.64 -1.64
N ILE A 134 -14.72 -9.69 -0.86
CA ILE A 134 -13.94 -9.97 0.34
C ILE A 134 -14.79 -9.49 1.52
N PRO A 135 -15.56 -10.37 2.19
CA PRO A 135 -16.35 -9.96 3.33
C PRO A 135 -15.39 -9.55 4.46
N ILE A 136 -15.58 -8.35 5.00
CA ILE A 136 -14.85 -7.86 6.16
C ILE A 136 -15.88 -7.62 7.26
N GLU A 137 -15.67 -8.26 8.41
CA GLU A 137 -16.47 -8.08 9.60
C GLU A 137 -15.66 -7.36 10.68
N PRO A 138 -16.31 -6.57 11.57
CA PRO A 138 -15.63 -6.01 12.73
C PRO A 138 -15.02 -7.12 13.60
N PRO A 139 -13.83 -6.91 14.18
CA PRO A 139 -13.25 -7.89 15.07
C PRO A 139 -14.07 -8.03 16.36
N ASP A 140 -14.03 -9.22 16.98
CA ASP A 140 -14.60 -9.42 18.31
C ASP A 140 -13.76 -8.66 19.35
N THR A 141 -14.30 -7.55 19.85
CA THR A 141 -13.65 -6.67 20.83
C THR A 141 -13.72 -7.22 22.26
N THR A 142 -14.45 -8.32 22.48
CA THR A 142 -14.66 -8.95 23.79
C THR A 142 -13.88 -10.26 23.96
N ALA A 143 -13.49 -10.90 22.86
CA ALA A 143 -12.67 -12.10 22.87
C ALA A 143 -11.18 -11.79 23.04
N LYS A 144 -10.51 -12.49 23.97
CA LYS A 144 -9.05 -12.55 24.02
C LYS A 144 -8.52 -13.32 22.82
N LYS A 145 -7.49 -12.82 22.13
CA LYS A 145 -6.96 -13.48 20.94
C LYS A 145 -6.17 -14.72 21.37
N ASN A 146 -6.78 -15.90 21.28
CA ASN A 146 -6.07 -17.16 21.55
C ASN A 146 -5.03 -17.40 20.44
N HIS A 147 -3.75 -17.17 20.74
CA HIS A 147 -2.66 -17.61 19.87
C HIS A 147 -2.59 -19.14 19.89
N LYS A 148 -2.77 -19.77 18.72
CA LYS A 148 -2.38 -21.14 18.44
C LYS A 148 -1.23 -21.15 17.46
#